data_AF-A0A2S9CTA7-F1
#
_entry.id   AF-A0A2S9CTA7-F1
#
_cell.length_a   1.000
_cell.length_b   1.000
_cell.length_c   1.000
_cell.angle_alpha   90.00
_cell.angle_beta   90.00
_cell.angle_gamma   90.00
#
_symmetry.space_group_name_H-M   'P 1'
#
loop_
_entity.id
_entity.type
_entity.pdbx_description
1 polymer ?
#
loop_
_entity_poly.entity_id
_entity_poly.type
_entity_poly.pdbx_seq_one_letter_code
_entity_poly.pdbx_strand_id
1 'polypeptide(L)'
;ASDPDIVIRETMADGAIRKILAIEVKSGTDISNIHNRIGEAEKSHQKAKNEGYRECWTVVNVAKLDIAKAKTESPTTNTFYSLKDLMHKKGASYEEFKQNIIAMVGIPSAS
;
A
#
# COMPACT_ATOMS: atom_id res chain seq x y z
N ALA A 1 17.12 -3.05 1.71
CA ALA A 1 15.98 -3.01 0.79
C ALA A 1 15.81 -1.58 0.27
N SER A 2 15.21 -1.42 -0.91
CA SER A 2 14.84 -0.11 -1.47
C SER A 2 13.82 0.60 -0.58
N ASP A 3 13.68 1.92 -0.78
CA ASP A 3 12.61 2.69 -0.13
C ASP A 3 11.26 2.43 -0.81
N PRO A 4 10.14 2.58 -0.08
CA PRO A 4 8.80 2.51 -0.67
C PRO A 4 8.59 3.54 -1.77
N ASP A 5 7.87 3.17 -2.83
CA ASP A 5 7.55 4.05 -3.96
C ASP A 5 6.79 5.31 -3.53
N ILE A 6 5.87 5.18 -2.58
CA ILE A 6 5.08 6.29 -2.03
C ILE A 6 5.06 6.17 -0.52
N VAL A 7 5.19 7.32 0.16
CA VAL A 7 5.07 7.40 1.62
C VAL A 7 4.16 8.56 2.02
N ILE A 8 3.35 8.35 3.06
CA ILE A 8 2.56 9.40 3.71
C ILE A 8 3.12 9.60 5.12
N ARG A 9 3.42 10.85 5.43
CA ARG A 9 3.91 11.32 6.73
C ARG A 9 3.12 12.55 7.14
N GLU A 10 2.93 12.70 8.43
CA GLU A 10 2.30 13.88 9.03
C GLU A 10 3.35 14.62 9.87
N THR A 11 3.45 15.93 9.70
CA THR A 11 4.26 16.79 10.55
C THR A 11 3.37 17.39 11.63
N MET A 12 3.67 17.06 12.87
CA MET A 12 2.94 17.53 14.05
C MET A 12 3.29 18.99 14.38
N ALA A 13 2.48 19.64 15.22
CA ALA A 13 2.70 21.04 15.62
C ALA A 13 4.03 21.29 16.34
N ASP A 14 4.59 20.27 17.00
CA ASP A 14 5.90 20.30 17.67
C ASP A 14 7.07 19.95 16.71
N GLY A 15 6.80 19.75 15.43
CA GLY A 15 7.79 19.36 14.42
C GLY A 15 8.07 17.86 14.36
N ALA A 16 7.46 17.03 15.22
CA ALA A 16 7.61 15.59 15.13
C ALA A 16 7.01 15.03 13.83
N ILE A 17 7.67 14.04 13.23
CA ILE A 17 7.18 13.38 12.01
C ILE A 17 6.54 12.05 12.38
N ARG A 18 5.25 11.93 12.11
CA ARG A 18 4.52 10.66 12.19
C ARG A 18 4.54 9.96 10.85
N LYS A 19 5.15 8.78 10.79
CA LYS A 19 5.19 7.93 9.59
C LYS A 19 3.91 7.09 9.53
N ILE A 20 3.04 7.37 8.56
CA ILE A 20 1.69 6.80 8.52
C ILE A 20 1.67 5.57 7.62
N LEU A 21 1.95 5.77 6.33
CA LEU A 21 1.74 4.75 5.31
C LEU A 21 2.96 4.66 4.38
N ALA A 22 3.34 3.44 4.04
CA ALA A 22 4.22 3.10 2.92
C ALA A 22 3.43 2.34 1.86
N ILE A 23 3.64 2.65 0.58
CA ILE A 23 3.00 1.94 -0.54
C ILE A 23 4.06 1.52 -1.55
N GLU A 24 3.95 0.26 -1.98
CA GLU A 24 4.70 -0.32 -3.09
C GLU A 24 3.78 -0.53 -4.29
N VAL A 25 4.23 -0.17 -5.49
CA VAL A 25 3.48 -0.29 -6.74
C VAL A 25 4.15 -1.31 -7.67
N LYS A 26 3.49 -2.44 -7.90
CA LYS A 26 3.94 -3.52 -8.78
C LYS A 26 3.12 -3.53 -10.07
N SER A 27 3.64 -2.83 -11.08
CA SER A 27 2.93 -2.50 -12.33
C SER A 27 2.87 -3.62 -13.38
N GLY A 28 3.69 -4.66 -13.28
CA GLY A 28 3.68 -5.75 -14.25
C GLY A 28 2.37 -6.55 -14.22
N THR A 29 1.97 -7.11 -15.36
CA THR A 29 0.65 -7.74 -15.56
C THR A 29 0.66 -9.27 -15.56
N ASP A 30 1.84 -9.86 -15.62
CA ASP A 30 2.10 -11.29 -15.72
C ASP A 30 1.85 -12.01 -14.39
N ILE A 31 0.86 -12.90 -14.34
CA ILE A 31 0.49 -13.60 -13.08
C ILE A 31 1.62 -14.52 -12.60
N SER A 32 2.38 -15.15 -13.52
CA SER A 32 3.45 -16.10 -13.19
C SER A 32 4.55 -15.51 -12.30
N ASN A 33 4.79 -14.20 -12.36
CA ASN A 33 5.85 -13.53 -11.60
C ASN A 33 5.31 -12.71 -10.41
N ILE A 34 4.02 -12.84 -10.06
CA ILE A 34 3.44 -12.04 -8.97
C ILE A 34 4.07 -12.33 -7.61
N HIS A 35 4.43 -13.58 -7.33
CA HIS A 35 5.04 -14.00 -6.08
C HIS A 35 6.39 -13.30 -5.83
N ASN A 36 7.23 -13.20 -6.86
CA ASN A 36 8.52 -12.50 -6.76
C ASN A 36 8.32 -11.02 -6.45
N ARG A 37 7.38 -10.35 -7.14
CA ARG A 37 7.09 -8.92 -6.94
C ARG A 37 6.46 -8.64 -5.58
N ILE A 38 5.65 -9.55 -5.05
CA ILE A 38 5.13 -9.46 -3.68
C ILE A 38 6.28 -9.61 -2.67
N GLY A 39 7.19 -10.57 -2.88
CA GLY A 39 8.39 -10.71 -2.04
C GLY A 39 9.32 -9.50 -2.07
N GLU A 40 9.41 -8.81 -3.21
CA GLU A 40 10.12 -7.52 -3.32
C GLU A 40 9.43 -6.40 -2.53
N ALA A 41 8.09 -6.30 -2.63
CA ALA A 41 7.31 -5.35 -1.85
C ALA A 41 7.49 -5.60 -0.33
N GLU A 42 7.45 -6.86 0.09
CA GLU A 42 7.66 -7.27 1.48
C GLU A 42 9.01 -6.78 2.03
N LYS A 43 10.09 -6.90 1.25
CA LYS A 43 11.42 -6.42 1.69
C LYS A 43 11.43 -4.92 1.93
N SER A 44 10.75 -4.15 1.08
CA SER A 44 10.59 -2.69 1.25
C SER A 44 9.71 -2.38 2.47
N HIS A 45 8.61 -3.09 2.64
CA HIS A 45 7.71 -2.95 3.79
C HIS A 45 8.36 -3.30 5.12
N GLN A 46 9.21 -4.33 5.20
CA GLN A 46 9.97 -4.65 6.42
C GLN A 46 10.89 -3.49 6.82
N LYS A 47 11.56 -2.87 5.84
CA LYS A 47 12.35 -1.65 6.09
C LYS A 47 11.46 -0.52 6.61
N ALA A 48 10.32 -0.27 5.96
CA ALA A 48 9.37 0.77 6.38
C ALA A 48 8.83 0.53 7.80
N LYS A 49 8.47 -0.72 8.15
CA LYS A 49 8.06 -1.06 9.53
C LYS A 49 9.14 -0.77 10.54
N ASN A 50 10.38 -1.18 10.26
CA ASN A 50 11.52 -0.91 11.13
C ASN A 50 11.78 0.59 11.29
N GLU A 51 11.45 1.37 10.27
CA GLU A 51 11.52 2.82 10.30
C GLU A 51 10.34 3.49 11.03
N GLY A 52 9.29 2.74 11.40
CA GLY A 52 8.15 3.22 12.17
C GLY A 52 6.88 3.53 11.37
N TYR A 53 6.79 3.14 10.10
CA TYR A 53 5.52 3.24 9.36
C TYR A 53 4.47 2.30 9.95
N ARG A 54 3.24 2.80 10.11
CA ARG A 54 2.15 2.05 10.73
C ARG A 54 1.50 1.08 9.75
N GLU A 55 1.24 1.56 8.53
CA GLU A 55 0.59 0.81 7.47
C GLU A 55 1.53 0.61 6.27
N CYS A 56 1.37 -0.54 5.60
CA CYS A 56 2.12 -0.93 4.41
C CYS A 56 1.14 -1.52 3.39
N TRP A 57 1.03 -0.92 2.21
CA TRP A 57 0.09 -1.35 1.17
C TRP A 57 0.81 -1.75 -0.11
N THR A 58 0.31 -2.76 -0.80
CA THR A 58 0.85 -3.14 -2.11
C THR A 58 -0.22 -2.96 -3.18
N VAL A 59 0.09 -2.18 -4.20
CA VAL A 59 -0.73 -2.01 -5.40
C VAL A 59 -0.21 -2.96 -6.47
N VAL A 60 -1.05 -3.85 -6.99
CA VAL A 60 -0.70 -4.88 -7.99
C VAL A 60 -1.48 -4.70 -9.28
N ASN A 61 -0.90 -5.07 -10.42
CA ASN A 61 -1.55 -4.93 -11.73
C ASN A 61 -1.87 -6.28 -12.40
N VAL A 62 -2.29 -7.27 -11.61
CA VAL A 62 -2.70 -8.60 -12.13
C VAL A 62 -4.21 -8.75 -12.13
N ALA A 63 -4.75 -9.52 -13.08
CA ALA A 63 -6.20 -9.69 -13.24
C ALA A 63 -6.87 -10.38 -12.03
N LYS A 64 -6.15 -11.28 -11.35
CA LYS A 64 -6.58 -11.95 -10.11
C LYS A 64 -5.38 -12.14 -9.22
N LEU A 65 -5.58 -11.90 -7.92
CA LEU A 65 -4.60 -12.18 -6.88
C LEU A 65 -5.23 -13.09 -5.84
N ASP A 66 -4.54 -14.19 -5.49
CA ASP A 66 -4.87 -14.97 -4.31
C ASP A 66 -4.40 -14.21 -3.07
N ILE A 67 -5.33 -13.53 -2.41
CA ILE A 67 -5.03 -12.67 -1.25
C ILE A 67 -4.52 -13.49 -0.07
N ALA A 68 -4.98 -14.73 0.11
CA ALA A 68 -4.54 -15.57 1.23
C ALA A 68 -3.06 -15.92 1.04
N LYS A 69 -2.68 -16.38 -0.17
CA LYS A 69 -1.28 -16.65 -0.49
C LYS A 69 -0.42 -15.38 -0.45
N ALA A 70 -0.91 -14.27 -0.99
CA ALA A 70 -0.19 -13.00 -0.97
C ALA A 70 0.13 -12.53 0.46
N LYS A 71 -0.80 -12.72 1.42
CA LYS A 71 -0.56 -12.41 2.84
C LYS A 71 0.47 -13.33 3.49
N THR A 72 0.60 -14.58 3.04
CA THR A 72 1.69 -15.46 3.52
C THR A 72 3.05 -15.03 3.00
N GLU A 73 3.11 -14.50 1.78
CA GLU A 73 4.36 -14.06 1.12
C GLU A 73 4.78 -12.64 1.52
N SER A 74 3.81 -11.79 1.86
CA SER A 74 4.06 -10.44 2.38
C SER A 74 3.21 -10.20 3.64
N PRO A 75 3.62 -10.76 4.78
CA PRO A 75 2.90 -10.62 6.05
C PRO A 75 2.91 -9.18 6.58
N THR A 76 3.83 -8.33 6.12
CA THR A 76 3.87 -6.93 6.52
C THR A 76 2.84 -6.08 5.76
N THR A 77 2.36 -6.54 4.61
CA THR A 77 1.33 -5.83 3.83
C THR A 77 -0.02 -5.93 4.52
N ASN A 78 -0.56 -4.77 4.92
CA ASN A 78 -1.89 -4.64 5.49
C ASN A 78 -2.98 -4.86 4.43
N THR A 79 -2.83 -4.22 3.26
CA THR A 79 -3.85 -4.21 2.20
C THR A 79 -3.22 -4.33 0.82
N PHE A 80 -3.85 -5.14 -0.04
CA PHE A 80 -3.53 -5.24 -1.47
C PHE A 80 -4.61 -4.52 -2.28
N TYR A 81 -4.19 -3.67 -3.22
CA TYR A 81 -5.10 -2.97 -4.13
C TYR A 81 -4.80 -3.31 -5.58
N SER A 82 -5.83 -3.28 -6.43
CA SER A 82 -5.71 -3.45 -7.88
C SER A 82 -5.38 -2.12 -8.54
N LEU A 83 -4.23 -2.01 -9.20
CA LEU A 83 -3.81 -0.82 -9.95
C LEU A 83 -4.87 -0.44 -11.00
N LYS A 84 -5.41 -1.44 -11.70
CA LYS A 84 -6.45 -1.25 -12.72
C LYS A 84 -7.69 -0.58 -12.13
N ASP A 85 -8.12 -0.99 -10.93
CA ASP A 85 -9.30 -0.43 -10.29
C ASP A 85 -9.04 1.01 -9.81
N LEU A 86 -7.85 1.27 -9.25
CA LEU A 86 -7.44 2.61 -8.84
C LEU A 86 -7.35 3.58 -10.04
N MET A 87 -6.84 3.13 -11.18
CA MET A 87 -6.72 3.95 -12.39
C MET A 87 -8.08 4.38 -12.97
N HIS A 88 -9.11 3.55 -12.85
CA HIS A 88 -10.46 3.90 -13.31
C HIS A 88 -11.17 4.89 -12.40
N LYS A 89 -10.64 5.16 -11.20
CA LYS A 89 -11.23 6.08 -10.20
C LYS A 89 -12.70 5.80 -9.90
N LYS A 90 -13.09 4.52 -9.96
CA LYS A 90 -14.47 4.05 -9.79
C LYS A 90 -14.47 2.65 -9.17
N GLY A 91 -15.58 2.30 -8.51
CA GLY A 91 -15.79 0.99 -7.93
C GLY A 91 -15.29 0.88 -6.49
N ALA A 92 -15.61 -0.25 -5.86
CA ALA A 92 -15.42 -0.45 -4.41
C ALA A 92 -13.96 -0.33 -3.97
N SER A 93 -13.02 -0.92 -4.71
CA SER A 93 -11.59 -0.88 -4.34
C SER A 93 -11.02 0.55 -4.37
N TYR A 94 -11.44 1.38 -5.32
CA TYR A 94 -11.02 2.78 -5.39
C TYR A 94 -11.62 3.60 -4.25
N GLU A 95 -12.92 3.43 -3.98
CA GLU A 95 -13.56 4.13 -2.87
C GLU A 95 -12.96 3.70 -1.53
N GLU A 96 -12.70 2.40 -1.32
CA GLU A 96 -12.02 1.90 -0.13
C GLU A 96 -10.61 2.51 0.02
N PHE A 97 -9.80 2.51 -1.04
CA PHE A 97 -8.47 3.12 -1.03
C PHE A 97 -8.53 4.59 -0.63
N LYS A 98 -9.46 5.35 -1.24
CA LYS A 98 -9.67 6.77 -0.94
C LYS A 98 -10.13 6.99 0.49
N GLN A 99 -11.14 6.27 0.96
CA GLN A 99 -11.68 6.41 2.32
C GLN A 99 -10.63 6.02 3.37
N ASN A 100 -9.86 4.96 3.14
CA ASN A 100 -8.79 4.55 4.05
C ASN A 100 -7.70 5.62 4.15
N ILE A 101 -7.30 6.26 3.03
CA ILE A 101 -6.38 7.39 3.09
C ILE A 101 -6.98 8.52 3.91
N ILE A 102 -8.19 8.99 3.57
CA ILE A 102 -8.88 10.09 4.27
C ILE A 102 -8.93 9.84 5.78
N ALA A 103 -9.35 8.64 6.19
CA ALA A 103 -9.43 8.25 7.58
C ALA A 103 -8.07 8.24 8.29
N MET A 104 -7.01 7.79 7.63
CA MET A 104 -5.67 7.74 8.22
C MET A 104 -5.03 9.12 8.37
N VAL A 105 -5.30 10.06 7.47
CA VAL A 105 -4.70 11.40 7.50
C VAL A 105 -5.59 12.44 8.19
N GLY A 106 -6.75 12.03 8.70
CA GLY A 106 -7.65 12.92 9.44
C GLY A 106 -8.19 14.10 8.62
N ILE A 107 -8.17 14.01 7.28
CA ILE A 107 -8.75 15.05 6.42
C ILE A 107 -10.28 14.95 6.57
N PRO A 108 -10.99 16.04 6.91
CA PRO A 108 -12.44 16.04 6.86
C PRO A 108 -12.87 15.74 5.43
N SER A 109 -13.65 14.69 5.21
CA SER A 109 -14.31 14.50 3.92
C SER A 109 -15.26 15.67 3.72
N ALA A 110 -15.10 16.45 2.65
CA ALA A 110 -16.08 17.47 2.29
C ALA A 110 -17.45 16.78 2.14
N SER A 111 -18.37 17.13 3.03
CA SER A 111 -19.78 16.74 3.04
C SER A 111 -20.54 17.35 1.88
#